data_AF-A0A6J6HK87-F1
#
_entry.id   AF-A0A6J6HK87-F1
#
_cell.length_a   1.000
_cell.length_b   1.000
_cell.length_c   1.000
_cell.angle_alpha   90.00
_cell.angle_beta   90.00
_cell.angle_gamma   90.00
#
_symmetry.space_group_name_H-M   'P 1'
#
loop_
_entity.id
_entity.type
_entity.pdbx_description
1 polymer ?
#
loop_
_entity_poly.entity_id
_entity_poly.type
_entity_poly.pdbx_seq_one_letter_code
_entity_poly.pdbx_strand_id
1 'polypeptide(L)'
;MKLVAEVGVGTVAAGVAKAKADVVLISGHDGGTGASPLTSLKHAGAPWELGLAETQQTLMLNGLRDRIVVQTDGQMKTGRDVIIAALLGAEEFGFATAPLVVSGCVMMRVCHLDTCPVGIATQNPELRKKFSGKPEFVTNFFEFIATEVREYLAQLGFRSLQEAVGRVEMLNAKLAVDHWKARGLDISPILAVPQNPYNQTPHHSTQQDHGLSGALDNELIVDCKNALENSQPVTIEYSINNTNRTVGTMLGYEVTKRFGEIGLPDATISIRFTGSAGQSFGAFIPKGIELRLEGDSNDYLGKGLSGGRIILHPDKRAKFVAHENVIAGNVIGYGATSGEIFVSGVVGERFCVRNSGATAVVEGLGDHGCEYMTGGRVVVLGTTGRNFAAGMSGGIAFVYDIDDEFQSRVNTELVDVVGLDESDLTWLEQIIRRHHELTNSVRAGDVLTNWQVAKTKIRKVLPRDYARVIAEIEKAKLEKVKVTANG
;
A
#
# COMPACT_ATOMS: atom_id res chain seq x y z
N MET A 1 3.78 3.64 -11.53
CA MET A 1 4.60 4.18 -10.43
C MET A 1 4.59 5.70 -10.48
N LYS A 2 4.39 6.38 -9.35
CA LYS A 2 4.51 7.85 -9.26
C LYS A 2 5.85 8.21 -8.64
N LEU A 3 6.68 8.96 -9.37
CA LEU A 3 7.99 9.46 -8.96
C LEU A 3 7.95 10.99 -8.91
N VAL A 4 8.83 11.59 -8.11
CA VAL A 4 9.05 13.05 -8.11
C VAL A 4 10.30 13.33 -8.92
N ALA A 5 10.28 14.38 -9.73
CA ALA A 5 11.42 14.81 -10.51
C ALA A 5 12.57 15.20 -9.57
N GLU A 6 13.73 14.60 -9.80
CA GLU A 6 15.02 14.91 -9.21
C GLU A 6 16.12 14.36 -10.13
N VAL A 7 17.37 14.77 -9.90
CA VAL A 7 18.50 14.24 -10.66
C VAL A 7 18.62 12.74 -10.42
N GLY A 8 18.65 11.95 -11.50
CA GLY A 8 18.74 10.49 -11.42
C GLY A 8 17.38 9.77 -11.55
N VAL A 9 16.27 10.51 -11.64
CA VAL A 9 14.93 9.93 -11.80
C VAL A 9 14.81 9.06 -13.06
N GLY A 10 15.55 9.38 -14.13
CA GLY A 10 15.54 8.58 -15.36
C GLY A 10 16.13 7.18 -15.14
N THR A 11 17.16 7.06 -14.30
CA THR A 11 17.74 5.77 -13.92
C THR A 11 16.73 4.93 -13.11
N VAL A 12 16.02 5.57 -12.18
CA VAL A 12 14.95 4.93 -11.41
C VAL A 12 13.81 4.49 -12.34
N ALA A 13 13.40 5.33 -13.29
CA ALA A 13 12.36 5.01 -14.27
C ALA A 13 12.74 3.81 -15.15
N ALA A 14 14.00 3.67 -15.55
CA ALA A 14 14.48 2.48 -16.24
C ALA A 14 14.36 1.20 -15.38
N GLY A 15 14.67 1.30 -14.08
CA GLY A 15 14.42 0.23 -13.11
C GLY A 15 12.94 -0.12 -13.00
N VAL A 16 12.07 0.89 -12.93
CA VAL A 16 10.60 0.74 -12.88
C VAL A 16 10.07 0.03 -14.12
N ALA A 17 10.53 0.40 -15.32
CA ALA A 17 10.15 -0.29 -16.56
C ALA A 17 10.64 -1.75 -16.57
N LYS A 18 11.88 -2.03 -16.14
CA LYS A 18 12.39 -3.41 -15.99
C LYS A 18 11.60 -4.22 -14.97
N ALA A 19 11.09 -3.56 -13.93
CA ALA A 19 10.20 -4.13 -12.92
C ALA A 19 8.74 -4.30 -13.41
N LYS A 20 8.48 -4.13 -14.71
CA LYS A 20 7.20 -4.42 -15.38
C LYS A 20 6.06 -3.48 -15.01
N ALA A 21 6.35 -2.23 -14.66
CA ALA A 21 5.32 -1.21 -14.49
C ALA A 21 4.84 -0.70 -15.85
N ASP A 22 3.53 -0.61 -16.06
CA ASP A 22 2.93 -0.12 -17.32
C ASP A 22 2.99 1.40 -17.48
N VAL A 23 3.11 2.10 -16.35
CA VAL A 23 3.04 3.56 -16.30
C VAL A 23 4.08 4.11 -15.33
N VAL A 24 4.78 5.17 -15.73
CA VAL A 24 5.60 6.00 -14.85
C VAL A 24 5.14 7.45 -14.91
N LEU A 25 4.79 8.03 -13.77
CA LEU A 25 4.43 9.44 -13.62
C LEU A 25 5.61 10.21 -13.03
N ILE A 26 6.03 11.26 -13.70
CA ILE A 26 7.03 12.21 -13.20
C ILE A 26 6.32 13.47 -12.68
N SER A 27 6.39 13.69 -11.38
CA SER A 27 5.79 14.85 -10.72
C SER A 27 6.80 15.96 -10.49
N GLY A 28 6.46 17.17 -10.88
CA GLY A 28 7.24 18.37 -10.57
C GLY A 28 7.20 18.74 -9.09
N HIS A 29 8.20 19.49 -8.65
CA HIS A 29 8.28 20.06 -7.30
C HIS A 29 7.12 21.02 -6.95
N ASP A 30 6.40 21.48 -7.97
CA ASP A 30 5.35 22.49 -7.90
C ASP A 30 3.94 21.88 -7.73
N GLY A 31 3.86 20.58 -7.45
CA GLY A 31 2.62 19.89 -7.10
C GLY A 31 1.88 20.51 -5.91
N GLY A 32 0.54 20.39 -5.91
CA GLY A 32 -0.30 20.82 -4.80
C GLY A 32 -0.32 19.80 -3.65
N THR A 33 -0.58 20.27 -2.42
CA THR A 33 -0.82 19.41 -1.26
C THR A 33 -1.84 20.03 -0.31
N GLY A 34 -2.59 19.18 0.41
CA GLY A 34 -3.48 19.60 1.48
C GLY A 34 -2.71 19.99 2.76
N ALA A 35 -1.59 19.31 3.04
CA ALA A 35 -0.73 19.56 4.19
C ALA A 35 0.70 19.05 3.90
N SER A 36 1.71 19.87 4.17
CA SER A 36 3.12 19.50 4.06
C SER A 36 3.98 20.51 4.82
N PRO A 37 5.14 20.10 5.38
CA PRO A 37 6.11 21.06 5.90
C PRO A 37 6.47 22.11 4.85
N LEU A 38 6.57 23.37 5.28
CA LEU A 38 6.92 24.48 4.38
C LEU A 38 8.30 24.28 3.75
N THR A 39 9.23 23.66 4.48
CA THR A 39 10.57 23.32 3.97
C THR A 39 10.50 22.37 2.78
N SER A 40 9.70 21.30 2.86
CA SER A 40 9.48 20.37 1.75
C SER A 40 8.87 21.09 0.54
N LEU A 41 7.86 21.94 0.76
CA LEU A 41 7.19 22.71 -0.30
C LEU A 41 8.12 23.66 -1.07
N LYS A 42 9.18 24.15 -0.42
CA LYS A 42 10.08 25.15 -1.00
C LYS A 42 11.41 24.59 -1.47
N HIS A 43 11.83 23.44 -0.96
CA HIS A 43 13.21 22.96 -1.10
C HIS A 43 13.34 21.49 -1.51
N ALA A 44 12.24 20.75 -1.69
CA ALA A 44 12.29 19.37 -2.16
C ALA A 44 11.76 19.24 -3.59
N GLY A 45 12.42 18.40 -4.40
CA GLY A 45 12.07 18.13 -5.79
C GLY A 45 12.69 19.10 -6.80
N ALA A 46 12.54 18.75 -8.08
CA ALA A 46 12.98 19.53 -9.23
C ALA A 46 11.79 19.82 -10.19
N PRO A 47 11.96 20.75 -11.15
CA PRO A 47 11.01 20.95 -12.25
C PRO A 47 10.72 19.66 -13.02
N TRP A 48 9.46 19.46 -13.41
CA TRP A 48 9.06 18.26 -14.14
C TRP A 48 9.72 18.20 -15.53
N GLU A 49 10.05 19.34 -16.15
CA GLU A 49 10.73 19.41 -17.44
C GLU A 49 12.08 18.68 -17.42
N LEU A 50 12.83 18.84 -16.32
CA LEU A 50 14.11 18.16 -16.11
C LEU A 50 13.92 16.65 -15.96
N GLY A 51 13.04 16.26 -15.03
CA GLY A 51 12.82 14.83 -14.74
C GLY A 51 12.18 14.08 -15.92
N LEU A 52 11.28 14.73 -16.65
CA LEU A 52 10.61 14.18 -17.82
C LEU A 52 11.60 13.96 -18.96
N ALA A 53 12.42 14.97 -19.28
CA ALA A 53 13.46 14.84 -20.30
C ALA A 53 14.46 13.75 -19.94
N GLU A 54 14.95 13.71 -18.69
CA GLU A 54 15.87 12.67 -18.23
C GLU A 54 15.25 11.27 -18.35
N THR A 55 13.97 11.13 -17.99
CA THR A 55 13.22 9.87 -18.10
C THR A 55 13.08 9.44 -19.56
N GLN A 56 12.63 10.34 -20.44
CA GLN A 56 12.50 10.07 -21.88
C GLN A 56 13.83 9.62 -22.47
N GLN A 57 14.91 10.39 -22.22
CA GLN A 57 16.24 10.11 -22.74
C GLN A 57 16.78 8.76 -22.24
N THR A 58 16.63 8.48 -20.94
CA THR A 58 17.14 7.25 -20.34
C THR A 58 16.39 6.01 -20.82
N LEU A 59 15.06 6.07 -20.92
CA LEU A 59 14.25 4.95 -21.40
C LEU A 59 14.55 4.63 -22.87
N MET A 60 14.70 5.65 -23.72
CA MET A 60 15.06 5.49 -25.13
C MET A 60 16.46 4.88 -25.30
N LEU A 61 17.44 5.39 -24.54
CA LEU A 61 18.80 4.89 -24.55
C LEU A 61 18.90 3.39 -24.17
N ASN A 62 17.99 2.92 -23.31
CA ASN A 62 18.01 1.56 -22.75
C ASN A 62 17.10 0.56 -23.46
N GLY A 63 16.37 0.95 -24.51
CA GLY A 63 15.47 0.01 -25.18
C GLY A 63 14.21 -0.28 -24.36
N LEU A 64 13.71 0.67 -23.57
CA LEU A 64 12.60 0.48 -22.63
C LEU A 64 11.39 1.39 -22.88
N ARG A 65 11.51 2.38 -23.79
CA ARG A 65 10.51 3.46 -23.89
C ARG A 65 9.18 3.00 -24.48
N ASP A 66 9.20 2.08 -25.43
CA ASP A 66 8.05 1.58 -26.18
C ASP A 66 7.09 0.71 -25.35
N ARG A 67 7.47 0.33 -24.13
CA ARG A 67 6.75 -0.59 -23.25
C ARG A 67 6.03 0.07 -22.08
N ILE A 68 6.27 1.35 -21.84
CA ILE A 68 5.75 2.07 -20.68
C ILE A 68 5.14 3.40 -21.09
N VAL A 69 3.99 3.74 -20.52
CA VAL A 69 3.39 5.08 -20.65
C VAL A 69 4.11 6.04 -19.71
N VAL A 70 4.59 7.16 -20.25
CA VAL A 70 5.20 8.22 -19.43
C VAL A 70 4.16 9.32 -19.21
N GLN A 71 3.84 9.58 -17.95
CA GLN A 71 2.94 10.66 -17.54
C GLN A 71 3.74 11.78 -16.85
N THR A 72 3.17 12.98 -16.83
CA THR A 72 3.73 14.07 -16.02
C THR A 72 2.63 14.87 -15.33
N ASP A 73 2.92 15.37 -14.14
CA ASP A 73 2.11 16.38 -13.45
C ASP A 73 3.02 17.43 -12.82
N GLY A 74 2.45 18.57 -12.43
CA GLY A 74 3.23 19.70 -11.93
C GLY A 74 2.60 21.01 -12.33
N GLN A 75 1.64 21.46 -11.52
CA GLN A 75 0.96 22.75 -11.65
C GLN A 75 0.49 23.15 -13.08
N MET A 76 0.20 22.16 -13.91
CA MET A 76 -0.28 22.31 -15.29
C MET A 76 -1.61 23.06 -15.33
N LYS A 77 -1.70 24.04 -16.23
CA LYS A 77 -2.85 24.97 -16.31
C LYS A 77 -3.32 25.22 -17.73
N THR A 78 -2.48 24.98 -18.73
CA THR A 78 -2.74 25.39 -20.12
C THR A 78 -2.50 24.26 -21.11
N GLY A 79 -3.07 24.36 -22.30
CA GLY A 79 -2.75 23.48 -23.42
C GLY A 79 -1.30 23.62 -23.88
N ARG A 80 -0.66 24.78 -23.66
CA ARG A 80 0.78 24.94 -23.89
C ARG A 80 1.62 24.05 -22.98
N ASP A 81 1.26 23.94 -21.69
CA ASP A 81 1.96 23.06 -20.75
C ASP A 81 1.90 21.59 -21.22
N VAL A 82 0.72 21.17 -21.68
CA VAL A 82 0.49 19.83 -22.25
C VAL A 82 1.38 19.59 -23.47
N ILE A 83 1.44 20.54 -24.39
CA ILE A 83 2.24 20.40 -25.61
C ILE A 83 3.74 20.35 -25.30
N ILE A 84 4.23 21.19 -24.39
CA ILE A 84 5.64 21.13 -23.97
C ILE A 84 5.95 19.77 -23.35
N ALA A 85 5.09 19.28 -22.45
CA ALA A 85 5.23 17.96 -21.86
C ALA A 85 5.22 16.85 -22.93
N ALA A 86 4.32 16.92 -23.92
CA ALA A 86 4.26 15.96 -25.00
C ALA A 86 5.56 15.94 -25.81
N LEU A 87 6.05 17.12 -26.23
CA LEU A 87 7.31 17.25 -26.99
C LEU A 87 8.52 16.73 -26.19
N LEU A 88 8.51 16.87 -24.86
CA LEU A 88 9.53 16.31 -23.96
C LEU A 88 9.39 14.80 -23.72
N GLY A 89 8.27 14.17 -24.09
CA GLY A 89 8.11 12.72 -24.07
C GLY A 89 6.92 12.17 -23.29
N ALA A 90 6.07 13.02 -22.69
CA ALA A 90 4.88 12.56 -21.97
C ALA A 90 3.72 12.20 -22.90
N GLU A 91 2.89 11.28 -22.43
CA GLU A 91 1.70 10.76 -23.13
C GLU A 91 0.40 11.10 -22.37
N GLU A 92 0.49 11.23 -21.05
CA GLU A 92 -0.64 11.64 -20.21
C GLU A 92 -0.24 12.74 -19.23
N PHE A 93 -1.22 13.58 -18.86
CA PHE A 93 -0.99 14.85 -18.19
C PHE A 93 -1.90 14.95 -16.96
N GLY A 94 -1.29 15.04 -15.78
CA GLY A 94 -2.01 15.15 -14.52
C GLY A 94 -2.34 16.60 -14.19
N PHE A 95 -3.62 16.88 -13.97
CA PHE A 95 -4.12 18.16 -13.49
C PHE A 95 -4.74 17.99 -12.10
N ALA A 96 -4.38 18.88 -11.16
CA ALA A 96 -4.96 18.89 -9.82
C ALA A 96 -5.44 20.29 -9.42
N THR A 97 -4.52 21.25 -9.27
CA THR A 97 -4.86 22.59 -8.77
C THR A 97 -5.81 23.36 -9.70
N ALA A 98 -5.60 23.30 -11.03
CA ALA A 98 -6.50 23.98 -11.96
C ALA A 98 -7.95 23.43 -11.91
N PRO A 99 -8.18 22.10 -11.93
CA PRO A 99 -9.50 21.52 -11.65
C PRO A 99 -10.11 21.94 -10.31
N LEU A 100 -9.31 22.07 -9.25
CA LEU A 100 -9.78 22.59 -7.95
C LEU A 100 -10.21 24.07 -8.05
N VAL A 101 -9.47 24.89 -8.79
CA VAL A 101 -9.79 26.32 -8.99
C VAL A 101 -11.08 26.49 -9.78
N VAL A 102 -11.26 25.77 -10.90
CA VAL A 102 -12.51 25.84 -11.67
C VAL A 102 -13.71 25.28 -10.88
N SER A 103 -13.44 24.40 -9.92
CA SER A 103 -14.45 23.89 -8.97
C SER A 103 -14.73 24.85 -7.80
N GLY A 104 -14.08 26.02 -7.73
CA GLY A 104 -14.34 27.07 -6.75
C GLY A 104 -13.20 27.38 -5.78
N CYS A 105 -12.03 26.74 -5.91
CA CYS A 105 -10.90 27.04 -5.04
C CYS A 105 -10.41 28.48 -5.26
N VAL A 106 -10.47 29.28 -4.20
CA VAL A 106 -10.01 30.68 -4.17
C VAL A 106 -8.54 30.82 -3.74
N MET A 107 -7.78 29.72 -3.72
CA MET A 107 -6.35 29.70 -3.39
C MET A 107 -5.98 30.29 -2.02
N MET A 108 -6.85 30.13 -1.01
CA MET A 108 -6.64 30.66 0.35
C MET A 108 -5.53 29.94 1.15
N ARG A 109 -5.13 28.73 0.75
CA ARG A 109 -4.03 27.93 1.36
C ARG A 109 -4.21 27.56 2.84
N VAL A 110 -5.45 27.40 3.29
CA VAL A 110 -5.83 26.94 4.64
C VAL A 110 -6.28 25.47 4.66
N CYS A 111 -5.90 24.68 3.66
CA CYS A 111 -6.37 23.30 3.46
C CYS A 111 -6.08 22.39 4.67
N HIS A 112 -4.94 22.58 5.33
CA HIS A 112 -4.50 21.81 6.49
C HIS A 112 -5.23 22.16 7.79
N LEU A 113 -6.04 23.22 7.80
CA LEU A 113 -6.72 23.73 9.00
C LEU A 113 -8.18 23.27 9.10
N ASP A 114 -8.66 22.49 8.14
CA ASP A 114 -10.08 22.08 8.04
C ASP A 114 -11.07 23.27 7.93
N THR A 115 -10.61 24.43 7.45
CA THR A 115 -11.37 25.70 7.44
C THR A 115 -11.59 26.25 6.02
N CYS A 116 -11.63 25.37 5.02
CA CYS A 116 -11.84 25.80 3.63
C CYS A 116 -13.15 26.59 3.48
N PRO A 117 -13.12 27.86 3.04
CA PRO A 117 -14.30 28.72 3.01
C PRO A 117 -15.33 28.32 1.95
N VAL A 118 -14.90 27.52 0.96
CA VAL A 118 -15.68 27.11 -0.21
C VAL A 118 -15.97 25.61 -0.22
N GLY A 119 -15.76 24.91 0.90
CA GLY A 119 -16.16 23.51 1.04
C GLY A 119 -15.34 22.48 0.27
N ILE A 120 -14.15 22.84 -0.23
CA ILE A 120 -13.28 21.91 -0.99
C ILE A 120 -12.42 21.04 -0.07
N ALA A 121 -11.49 21.66 0.66
CA ALA A 121 -10.54 20.95 1.52
C ALA A 121 -10.99 21.05 2.99
N THR A 122 -12.12 20.41 3.30
CA THR A 122 -12.68 20.38 4.65
C THR A 122 -13.61 19.17 4.88
N GLN A 123 -13.56 18.60 6.07
CA GLN A 123 -14.47 17.57 6.58
C GLN A 123 -15.62 18.16 7.40
N ASN A 124 -15.51 19.42 7.87
CA ASN A 124 -16.59 20.14 8.54
C ASN A 124 -17.89 20.18 7.68
N PRO A 125 -19.00 19.60 8.17
CA PRO A 125 -20.27 19.53 7.41
C PRO A 125 -20.84 20.90 7.01
N GLU A 126 -20.70 21.93 7.86
CA GLU A 126 -21.23 23.27 7.58
C GLU A 126 -20.42 23.99 6.50
N LEU A 127 -19.11 23.75 6.44
CA LEU A 127 -18.26 24.29 5.37
C LEU A 127 -18.44 23.53 4.06
N ARG A 128 -18.62 22.20 4.12
CA ARG A 128 -18.91 21.37 2.92
C ARG A 128 -20.18 21.79 2.19
N LYS A 129 -21.21 22.27 2.91
CA LYS A 129 -22.43 22.84 2.29
C LYS A 129 -22.16 24.04 1.38
N LYS A 130 -21.01 24.71 1.52
CA LYS A 130 -20.60 25.86 0.70
C LYS A 130 -19.99 25.45 -0.65
N PHE A 131 -19.74 24.16 -0.88
CA PHE A 131 -19.21 23.68 -2.15
C PHE A 131 -20.23 23.88 -3.27
N SER A 132 -19.86 24.68 -4.27
CA SER A 132 -20.69 25.02 -5.43
C SER A 132 -20.15 24.49 -6.76
N GLY A 133 -19.04 23.74 -6.72
CA GLY A 133 -18.45 23.13 -7.91
C GLY A 133 -19.38 22.11 -8.54
N LYS A 134 -19.39 22.06 -9.87
CA LYS A 134 -20.18 21.11 -10.64
C LYS A 134 -19.30 20.35 -11.63
N PRO A 135 -19.62 19.09 -11.98
CA PRO A 135 -18.87 18.34 -12.98
C PRO A 135 -18.68 19.10 -14.30
N GLU A 136 -19.69 19.86 -14.74
CA GLU A 136 -19.65 20.63 -15.99
C GLU A 136 -18.54 21.68 -16.00
N PHE A 137 -18.14 22.23 -14.85
CA PHE A 137 -17.04 23.19 -14.77
C PHE A 137 -15.70 22.54 -15.11
N VAL A 138 -15.52 21.29 -14.68
CA VAL A 138 -14.32 20.49 -14.97
C VAL A 138 -14.34 20.01 -16.42
N THR A 139 -15.50 19.57 -16.92
CA THR A 139 -15.67 19.19 -18.34
C THR A 139 -15.30 20.35 -19.26
N ASN A 140 -15.90 21.54 -19.05
CA ASN A 140 -15.62 22.72 -19.87
C ASN A 140 -14.14 23.13 -19.81
N PHE A 141 -13.52 23.05 -18.63
CA PHE A 141 -12.09 23.31 -18.48
C PHE A 141 -11.25 22.38 -19.37
N PHE A 142 -11.49 21.06 -19.32
CA PHE A 142 -10.75 20.12 -20.15
C PHE A 142 -11.08 20.25 -21.65
N GLU A 143 -12.29 20.65 -22.03
CA GLU A 143 -12.63 20.99 -23.41
C GLU A 143 -11.81 22.19 -23.93
N PHE A 144 -11.62 23.22 -23.10
CA PHE A 144 -10.76 24.34 -23.46
C PHE A 144 -9.30 23.94 -23.57
N ILE A 145 -8.77 23.15 -22.62
CA ILE A 145 -7.40 22.62 -22.70
C ILE A 145 -7.22 21.79 -23.97
N ALA A 146 -8.14 20.87 -24.26
CA ALA A 146 -8.07 20.03 -25.45
C ALA A 146 -8.15 20.87 -26.75
N THR A 147 -8.96 21.93 -26.75
CA THR A 147 -9.04 22.85 -27.89
C THR A 147 -7.72 23.57 -28.12
N GLU A 148 -7.13 24.14 -27.07
CA GLU A 148 -5.82 24.82 -27.15
C GLU A 148 -4.70 23.85 -27.58
N VAL A 149 -4.70 22.61 -27.08
CA VAL A 149 -3.77 21.55 -27.53
C VAL A 149 -3.91 21.30 -29.03
N ARG A 150 -5.14 21.18 -29.55
CA ARG A 150 -5.39 20.98 -30.99
C ARG A 150 -4.90 22.15 -31.84
N GLU A 151 -5.05 23.38 -31.34
CA GLU A 151 -4.54 24.58 -32.02
C GLU A 151 -3.01 24.56 -32.13
N TYR A 152 -2.30 24.18 -31.06
CA TYR A 152 -0.84 24.02 -31.10
C TYR A 152 -0.39 22.87 -31.99
N LEU A 153 -1.07 21.72 -31.95
CA LEU A 153 -0.77 20.60 -32.85
C LEU A 153 -0.88 21.03 -34.32
N ALA A 154 -1.96 21.76 -34.66
CA ALA A 154 -2.15 22.30 -36.01
C ALA A 154 -1.05 23.30 -36.41
N GLN A 155 -0.61 24.17 -35.48
CA GLN A 155 0.49 25.10 -35.72
C GLN A 155 1.83 24.38 -35.96
N LEU A 156 2.08 23.28 -35.25
CA LEU A 156 3.28 22.46 -35.38
C LEU A 156 3.23 21.45 -36.55
N GLY A 157 2.06 21.30 -37.19
CA GLY A 157 1.85 20.40 -38.33
C GLY A 157 1.53 18.95 -37.96
N PHE A 158 1.20 18.66 -36.70
CA PHE A 158 0.80 17.33 -36.24
C PHE A 158 -0.72 17.14 -36.33
N ARG A 159 -1.16 15.92 -36.67
CA ARG A 159 -2.61 15.58 -36.74
C ARG A 159 -3.12 14.93 -35.45
N SER A 160 -2.22 14.42 -34.63
CA SER A 160 -2.53 13.77 -33.36
C SER A 160 -1.49 14.11 -32.30
N LEU A 161 -1.87 13.99 -31.03
CA LEU A 161 -0.94 14.21 -29.92
C LEU A 161 0.21 13.19 -29.93
N GLN A 162 -0.07 11.94 -30.29
CA GLN A 162 0.91 10.86 -30.36
C GLN A 162 2.06 11.17 -31.34
N GLU A 163 1.78 11.87 -32.45
CA GLU A 163 2.81 12.31 -33.40
C GLU A 163 3.79 13.32 -32.80
N ALA A 164 3.33 14.13 -31.84
CA ALA A 164 4.14 15.12 -31.15
C ALA A 164 5.00 14.53 -30.03
N VAL A 165 4.66 13.35 -29.50
CA VAL A 165 5.36 12.78 -28.34
C VAL A 165 6.85 12.57 -28.63
N GLY A 166 7.69 13.21 -27.79
CA GLY A 166 9.15 13.13 -27.87
C GLY A 166 9.79 13.91 -29.04
N ARG A 167 9.04 14.76 -29.74
CA ARG A 167 9.54 15.65 -30.81
C ARG A 167 10.21 16.92 -30.25
N VAL A 168 11.22 16.73 -29.41
CA VAL A 168 11.89 17.80 -28.67
C VAL A 168 12.49 18.88 -29.59
N GLU A 169 12.84 18.53 -30.83
CA GLU A 169 13.36 19.44 -31.86
C GLU A 169 12.37 20.56 -32.25
N MET A 170 11.08 20.40 -31.93
CA MET A 170 10.05 21.43 -32.16
C MET A 170 10.07 22.53 -31.10
N LEU A 171 10.82 22.38 -30.01
CA LEU A 171 10.93 23.39 -28.96
C LEU A 171 11.97 24.46 -29.34
N ASN A 172 11.50 25.70 -29.50
CA ASN A 172 12.38 26.85 -29.69
C ASN A 172 12.65 27.56 -28.34
N ALA A 173 13.87 27.38 -27.82
CA ALA A 173 14.29 27.96 -26.56
C ALA A 173 15.08 29.28 -26.67
N LYS A 174 15.24 29.82 -27.88
CA LYS A 174 16.12 30.97 -28.16
C LYS A 174 15.76 32.20 -27.30
N LEU A 175 14.47 32.51 -27.19
CA LEU A 175 13.97 33.61 -26.35
C LEU A 175 14.33 33.42 -24.86
N ALA A 176 14.28 32.19 -24.36
CA ALA A 176 14.60 31.89 -22.96
C ALA A 176 16.10 32.03 -22.68
N VAL A 177 16.94 31.55 -23.60
CA VAL A 177 18.41 31.63 -23.49
C VAL A 177 18.90 33.08 -23.61
N ASP A 178 18.31 33.87 -24.51
CA ASP A 178 18.70 35.27 -24.75
C ASP A 178 18.27 36.22 -23.61
N HIS A 179 17.45 35.74 -22.67
CA HIS A 179 16.97 36.55 -21.55
C HIS A 179 18.10 36.87 -20.55
N TRP A 180 18.23 38.13 -20.13
CA TRP A 180 19.36 38.56 -19.29
C TRP A 180 19.48 37.84 -17.94
N LYS A 181 18.35 37.41 -17.33
CA LYS A 181 18.34 36.61 -16.09
C LYS A 181 18.72 35.14 -16.31
N ALA A 182 18.73 34.66 -17.55
CA ALA A 182 19.11 33.30 -17.90
C ALA A 182 20.61 33.16 -18.19
N ARG A 183 21.40 34.26 -18.07
CA ARG A 183 22.85 34.20 -18.22
C ARG A 183 23.46 33.19 -17.25
N GLY A 184 24.12 32.17 -17.79
CA GLY A 184 24.74 31.08 -17.03
C GLY A 184 23.88 29.82 -16.89
N LEU A 185 22.64 29.83 -17.41
CA LEU A 185 21.79 28.64 -17.49
C LEU A 185 22.02 27.93 -18.83
N ASP A 186 22.37 26.65 -18.79
CA ASP A 186 22.41 25.77 -19.96
C ASP A 186 21.25 24.78 -19.91
N ILE A 187 20.28 24.96 -20.81
CA ILE A 187 19.10 24.09 -20.97
C ILE A 187 19.24 23.12 -22.14
N SER A 188 20.38 23.14 -22.86
CA SER A 188 20.62 22.21 -23.96
C SER A 188 20.51 20.73 -23.59
N PRO A 189 20.84 20.27 -22.35
CA PRO A 189 20.65 18.87 -21.98
C PRO A 189 19.18 18.43 -21.96
N ILE A 190 18.25 19.33 -21.63
CA ILE A 190 16.80 19.04 -21.63
C ILE A 190 16.28 18.89 -23.06
N LEU A 191 16.84 19.68 -23.98
CA LEU A 191 16.40 19.77 -25.37
C LEU A 191 17.12 18.79 -26.31
N ALA A 192 17.99 17.94 -25.76
CA ALA A 192 18.73 16.96 -26.54
C ALA A 192 17.77 15.90 -27.11
N VAL A 193 17.85 15.67 -28.42
CA VAL A 193 17.14 14.57 -29.08
C VAL A 193 17.66 13.25 -28.50
N PRO A 194 16.80 12.40 -27.90
CA PRO A 194 17.21 11.15 -27.31
C PRO A 194 17.94 10.24 -28.30
N GLN A 195 19.02 9.60 -27.84
CA GLN A 195 19.63 8.52 -28.60
C GLN A 195 18.68 7.31 -28.64
N ASN A 196 18.57 6.68 -29.81
CA ASN A 196 17.66 5.56 -30.03
C ASN A 196 18.39 4.36 -30.68
N PRO A 197 19.33 3.72 -29.97
CA PRO A 197 20.12 2.61 -30.53
C PRO A 197 19.28 1.36 -30.84
N TYR A 198 18.08 1.25 -30.26
CA TYR A 198 17.16 0.12 -30.44
C TYR A 198 16.05 0.39 -31.46
N ASN A 199 16.05 1.55 -32.13
CA ASN A 199 15.05 1.96 -33.13
C ASN A 199 13.60 1.86 -32.62
N GLN A 200 13.37 2.26 -31.36
CA GLN A 200 12.07 2.23 -30.71
C GLN A 200 11.21 3.44 -31.08
N THR A 201 9.91 3.33 -30.85
CA THR A 201 9.03 4.49 -30.83
C THR A 201 9.30 5.33 -29.57
N PRO A 202 9.15 6.67 -29.64
CA PRO A 202 9.35 7.56 -28.51
C PRO A 202 8.18 7.59 -27.52
N HIS A 203 7.20 6.70 -27.70
CA HIS A 203 5.94 6.60 -26.95
C HIS A 203 5.57 5.13 -26.74
N HIS A 204 4.61 4.83 -25.85
CA HIS A 204 4.15 3.47 -25.60
C HIS A 204 3.49 2.89 -26.86
N SER A 205 4.01 1.76 -27.35
CA SER A 205 3.50 1.09 -28.56
C SER A 205 3.51 -0.44 -28.49
N THR A 206 4.06 -1.00 -27.41
CA THR A 206 4.18 -2.44 -27.20
C THR A 206 3.70 -2.79 -25.80
N GLN A 207 3.04 -3.94 -25.67
CA GLN A 207 2.60 -4.44 -24.36
C GLN A 207 3.75 -5.11 -23.61
N GLN A 208 3.64 -5.13 -22.29
CA GLN A 208 4.56 -5.86 -21.41
C GLN A 208 4.04 -7.25 -21.07
N ASP A 209 4.93 -8.24 -21.14
CA ASP A 209 4.67 -9.54 -20.53
C ASP A 209 5.05 -9.50 -19.04
N HIS A 210 4.06 -9.68 -18.18
CA HIS A 210 4.19 -9.73 -16.72
C HIS A 210 4.43 -11.15 -16.18
N GLY A 211 4.44 -12.18 -17.04
CA GLY A 211 4.70 -13.57 -16.65
C GLY A 211 3.59 -14.22 -15.83
N LEU A 212 2.37 -13.66 -15.86
CA LEU A 212 1.24 -14.13 -15.04
C LEU A 212 0.73 -15.51 -15.47
N SER A 213 0.99 -15.94 -16.71
CA SER A 213 0.62 -17.26 -17.20
C SER A 213 1.31 -18.41 -16.46
N GLY A 214 2.50 -18.16 -15.88
CA GLY A 214 3.25 -19.14 -15.09
C GLY A 214 2.94 -19.12 -13.59
N ALA A 215 2.00 -18.29 -13.13
CA ALA A 215 1.63 -18.23 -11.72
C ALA A 215 0.83 -19.47 -11.30
N LEU A 216 1.17 -20.03 -10.13
CA LEU A 216 0.48 -21.19 -9.55
C LEU A 216 -1.02 -20.96 -9.40
N ASP A 217 -1.44 -19.74 -9.14
CA ASP A 217 -2.85 -19.40 -8.99
C ASP A 217 -3.71 -19.74 -10.21
N ASN A 218 -3.15 -19.83 -11.42
CA ASN A 218 -3.93 -20.30 -12.57
C ASN A 218 -4.46 -21.73 -12.35
N GLU A 219 -3.66 -22.60 -11.73
CA GLU A 219 -4.06 -23.95 -11.34
C GLU A 219 -5.06 -23.90 -10.18
N LEU A 220 -4.78 -23.08 -9.15
CA LEU A 220 -5.68 -22.93 -8.00
C LEU A 220 -7.08 -22.46 -8.42
N ILE A 221 -7.19 -21.53 -9.37
CA ILE A 221 -8.48 -21.03 -9.88
C ILE A 221 -9.26 -22.14 -10.58
N VAL A 222 -8.58 -22.99 -11.36
CA VAL A 222 -9.21 -24.13 -12.04
C VAL A 222 -9.72 -25.15 -11.02
N ASP A 223 -8.91 -25.51 -10.04
CA ASP A 223 -9.26 -26.51 -9.03
C ASP A 223 -10.33 -26.01 -8.05
N CYS A 224 -10.38 -24.70 -7.79
CA CYS A 224 -11.41 -24.09 -6.95
C CYS A 224 -12.68 -23.68 -7.72
N LYS A 225 -12.86 -24.10 -8.98
CA LYS A 225 -14.02 -23.72 -9.80
C LYS A 225 -15.36 -23.96 -9.12
N ASN A 226 -15.54 -25.09 -8.42
CA ASN A 226 -16.79 -25.40 -7.71
C ASN A 226 -17.10 -24.41 -6.58
N ALA A 227 -16.08 -23.93 -5.86
CA ALA A 227 -16.24 -22.90 -4.85
C ALA A 227 -16.57 -21.55 -5.50
N LEU A 228 -15.93 -21.22 -6.62
CA LEU A 228 -16.12 -19.95 -7.34
C LEU A 228 -17.50 -19.85 -8.00
N GLU A 229 -18.05 -20.95 -8.52
CA GLU A 229 -19.32 -20.96 -9.25
C GLU A 229 -20.52 -21.27 -8.34
N ASN A 230 -20.34 -22.15 -7.36
CA ASN A 230 -21.45 -22.72 -6.59
C ASN A 230 -21.30 -22.55 -5.07
N SER A 231 -20.26 -21.84 -4.60
CA SER A 231 -19.95 -21.68 -3.17
C SER A 231 -19.81 -23.02 -2.43
N GLN A 232 -19.41 -24.08 -3.13
CA GLN A 232 -19.22 -25.40 -2.54
C GLN A 232 -17.84 -25.49 -1.85
N PRO A 233 -17.75 -26.11 -0.67
CA PRO A 233 -16.47 -26.33 -0.01
C PRO A 233 -15.48 -27.12 -0.88
N VAL A 234 -14.25 -26.64 -0.99
CA VAL A 234 -13.13 -27.26 -1.70
C VAL A 234 -11.94 -27.37 -0.75
N THR A 235 -11.30 -28.54 -0.73
CA THR A 235 -10.04 -28.76 -0.02
C THR A 235 -9.02 -29.39 -0.96
N ILE A 236 -7.87 -28.75 -1.10
CA ILE A 236 -6.81 -29.14 -2.05
C ILE A 236 -5.42 -29.03 -1.40
N GLU A 237 -4.46 -29.77 -1.92
CA GLU A 237 -3.09 -29.83 -1.40
C GLU A 237 -2.06 -29.61 -2.52
N TYR A 238 -1.04 -28.80 -2.25
CA TYR A 238 -0.01 -28.39 -3.22
C TYR A 238 1.39 -28.41 -2.59
N SER A 239 2.41 -28.74 -3.39
CA SER A 239 3.81 -28.50 -3.01
C SER A 239 4.29 -27.18 -3.59
N ILE A 240 5.00 -26.37 -2.80
CA ILE A 240 5.49 -25.05 -3.22
C ILE A 240 6.97 -24.86 -2.87
N ASN A 241 7.59 -23.91 -3.56
CA ASN A 241 8.95 -23.47 -3.29
C ASN A 241 9.05 -21.93 -3.39
N ASN A 242 10.22 -21.39 -3.06
CA ASN A 242 10.41 -19.94 -2.91
C ASN A 242 10.21 -19.13 -4.21
N THR A 243 10.11 -19.78 -5.37
CA THR A 243 9.78 -19.13 -6.64
C THR A 243 8.27 -18.90 -6.81
N ASN A 244 7.43 -19.65 -6.09
CA ASN A 244 5.99 -19.43 -6.02
C ASN A 244 5.70 -18.20 -5.15
N ARG A 245 5.58 -17.04 -5.80
CA ARG A 245 5.29 -15.74 -5.18
C ARG A 245 3.80 -15.43 -5.27
N THR A 246 3.30 -14.60 -4.35
CA THR A 246 1.90 -14.10 -4.35
C THR A 246 0.84 -15.20 -4.44
N VAL A 247 1.13 -16.38 -3.89
CA VAL A 247 0.25 -17.54 -3.97
C VAL A 247 -1.08 -17.23 -3.28
N GLY A 248 -2.17 -17.48 -4.01
CA GLY A 248 -3.56 -17.24 -3.60
C GLY A 248 -4.09 -15.86 -3.97
N THR A 249 -3.26 -14.90 -4.39
CA THR A 249 -3.71 -13.52 -4.67
C THR A 249 -4.66 -13.43 -5.86
N MET A 250 -4.39 -14.14 -6.96
CA MET A 250 -5.30 -14.12 -8.12
C MET A 250 -6.58 -14.92 -7.81
N LEU A 251 -6.48 -16.00 -7.05
CA LEU A 251 -7.67 -16.68 -6.53
C LEU A 251 -8.51 -15.76 -5.64
N GLY A 252 -7.87 -14.97 -4.78
CA GLY A 252 -8.52 -13.94 -3.97
C GLY A 252 -9.25 -12.90 -4.83
N TYR A 253 -8.62 -12.44 -5.92
CA TYR A 253 -9.27 -11.58 -6.91
C TYR A 253 -10.53 -12.23 -7.50
N GLU A 254 -10.46 -13.50 -7.90
CA GLU A 254 -11.61 -14.21 -8.48
C GLU A 254 -12.77 -14.34 -7.46
N VAL A 255 -12.48 -14.56 -6.17
CA VAL A 255 -13.49 -14.53 -5.10
C VAL A 255 -14.08 -13.13 -4.95
N THR A 256 -13.25 -12.10 -4.77
CA THR A 256 -13.74 -10.72 -4.60
C THR A 256 -14.54 -10.23 -5.79
N LYS A 257 -14.14 -10.57 -7.02
CA LYS A 257 -14.85 -10.20 -8.25
C LYS A 257 -16.28 -10.75 -8.30
N ARG A 258 -16.49 -11.95 -7.77
CA ARG A 258 -17.81 -12.64 -7.78
C ARG A 258 -18.66 -12.30 -6.58
N PHE A 259 -18.06 -12.24 -5.40
CA PHE A 259 -18.78 -12.16 -4.12
C PHE A 259 -18.64 -10.82 -3.39
N GLY A 260 -17.83 -9.90 -3.92
CA GLY A 260 -17.59 -8.58 -3.33
C GLY A 260 -17.00 -8.67 -1.92
N GLU A 261 -17.37 -7.72 -1.07
CA GLU A 261 -16.92 -7.63 0.33
C GLU A 261 -17.46 -8.76 1.21
N ILE A 262 -18.62 -9.33 0.88
CA ILE A 262 -19.24 -10.41 1.66
C ILE A 262 -18.33 -11.65 1.67
N GLY A 263 -17.67 -11.91 0.54
CA GLY A 263 -16.81 -13.08 0.34
C GLY A 263 -17.59 -14.39 0.38
N LEU A 264 -16.88 -15.48 0.70
CA LEU A 264 -17.45 -16.81 0.87
C LEU A 264 -17.65 -17.13 2.37
N PRO A 265 -18.49 -18.13 2.70
CA PRO A 265 -18.50 -18.72 4.04
C PRO A 265 -17.09 -19.15 4.47
N ASP A 266 -16.83 -19.15 5.79
CA ASP A 266 -15.50 -19.43 6.32
C ASP A 266 -14.96 -20.79 5.85
N ALA A 267 -13.69 -20.82 5.45
CA ALA A 267 -13.00 -22.00 4.92
C ALA A 267 -13.74 -22.75 3.78
N THR A 268 -14.55 -22.04 2.98
CA THR A 268 -15.11 -22.63 1.74
C THR A 268 -14.01 -23.07 0.78
N ILE A 269 -12.90 -22.36 0.73
CA ILE A 269 -11.69 -22.80 0.04
C ILE A 269 -10.61 -23.02 1.09
N SER A 270 -10.17 -24.26 1.26
CA SER A 270 -9.05 -24.63 2.13
C SER A 270 -7.91 -25.22 1.32
N ILE A 271 -6.76 -24.56 1.31
CA ILE A 271 -5.59 -25.01 0.55
C ILE A 271 -4.45 -25.29 1.49
N ARG A 272 -3.91 -26.50 1.42
CA ARG A 272 -2.74 -26.92 2.18
C ARG A 272 -1.52 -26.92 1.29
N PHE A 273 -0.45 -26.35 1.78
CA PHE A 273 0.81 -26.22 1.09
C PHE A 273 1.91 -26.89 1.91
N THR A 274 2.85 -27.54 1.22
CA THR A 274 4.06 -28.07 1.83
C THR A 274 5.28 -27.51 1.10
N GLY A 275 6.25 -26.97 1.86
CA GLY A 275 7.49 -26.42 1.34
C GLY A 275 7.78 -24.99 1.81
N SER A 276 8.51 -24.24 1.01
CA SER A 276 8.96 -22.87 1.37
C SER A 276 8.24 -21.86 0.48
N ALA A 277 7.38 -21.00 1.01
CA ALA A 277 6.67 -20.03 0.19
C ALA A 277 7.55 -18.86 -0.23
N GLY A 278 7.38 -18.39 -1.46
CA GLY A 278 7.98 -17.15 -1.94
C GLY A 278 7.36 -15.91 -1.29
N GLN A 279 7.84 -14.76 -1.74
CA GLN A 279 7.39 -13.45 -1.27
C GLN A 279 5.88 -13.25 -1.43
N SER A 280 5.25 -12.59 -0.45
CA SER A 280 3.82 -12.21 -0.48
C SER A 280 2.83 -13.38 -0.49
N PHE A 281 3.16 -14.51 0.14
CA PHE A 281 2.24 -15.63 0.31
C PHE A 281 0.92 -15.18 0.97
N GLY A 282 -0.21 -15.49 0.34
CA GLY A 282 -1.52 -15.09 0.85
C GLY A 282 -1.75 -13.58 0.89
N ALA A 283 -1.17 -12.82 -0.04
CA ALA A 283 -1.48 -11.39 -0.13
C ALA A 283 -2.92 -11.16 -0.62
N PHE A 284 -3.62 -10.21 0.01
CA PHE A 284 -4.97 -9.74 -0.34
C PHE A 284 -6.06 -10.82 -0.34
N ILE A 285 -5.94 -11.82 0.54
CA ILE A 285 -6.89 -12.94 0.60
C ILE A 285 -8.19 -12.50 1.29
N PRO A 286 -9.35 -12.57 0.61
CA PRO A 286 -10.65 -12.24 1.17
C PRO A 286 -11.22 -13.34 2.07
N LYS A 287 -12.33 -13.02 2.74
CA LYS A 287 -13.09 -13.97 3.56
C LYS A 287 -13.50 -15.22 2.78
N GLY A 288 -13.32 -16.37 3.43
CA GLY A 288 -13.72 -17.70 2.94
C GLY A 288 -12.59 -18.53 2.30
N ILE A 289 -11.39 -17.96 2.19
CA ILE A 289 -10.17 -18.69 1.84
C ILE A 289 -9.33 -18.92 3.11
N GLU A 290 -8.93 -20.17 3.35
CA GLU A 290 -7.95 -20.59 4.34
C GLU A 290 -6.71 -21.16 3.62
N LEU A 291 -5.54 -20.57 3.86
CA LEU A 291 -4.26 -21.05 3.36
C LEU A 291 -3.44 -21.60 4.53
N ARG A 292 -3.05 -22.87 4.46
CA ARG A 292 -2.21 -23.54 5.46
C ARG A 292 -0.89 -23.93 4.85
N LEU A 293 0.21 -23.53 5.46
CA LEU A 293 1.57 -23.81 5.01
C LEU A 293 2.31 -24.61 6.08
N GLU A 294 2.67 -25.84 5.71
CA GLU A 294 3.60 -26.69 6.44
C GLU A 294 5.02 -26.49 5.85
N GLY A 295 5.86 -25.74 6.57
CA GLY A 295 7.21 -25.37 6.12
C GLY A 295 7.61 -23.97 6.58
N ASP A 296 8.05 -23.11 5.65
CA ASP A 296 8.52 -21.74 5.92
C ASP A 296 8.03 -20.74 4.86
N SER A 297 8.15 -19.43 5.11
CA SER A 297 7.77 -18.37 4.16
C SER A 297 8.81 -17.25 4.09
N ASN A 298 8.89 -16.57 2.95
CA ASN A 298 9.61 -15.31 2.83
C ASN A 298 8.79 -14.11 3.34
N ASP A 299 9.21 -12.88 3.03
CA ASP A 299 8.57 -11.65 3.50
C ASP A 299 7.14 -11.45 2.97
N TYR A 300 6.42 -10.52 3.59
CA TYR A 300 5.09 -10.04 3.18
C TYR A 300 3.97 -11.09 3.23
N LEU A 301 4.12 -12.16 4.01
CA LEU A 301 3.02 -13.11 4.27
C LEU A 301 1.78 -12.33 4.74
N GLY A 302 0.62 -12.60 4.13
CA GLY A 302 -0.62 -11.92 4.50
C GLY A 302 -0.62 -10.40 4.25
N LYS A 303 0.21 -9.89 3.34
CA LYS A 303 0.18 -8.47 2.93
C LYS A 303 -1.24 -8.08 2.49
N GLY A 304 -1.78 -7.03 3.09
CA GLY A 304 -3.12 -6.53 2.79
C GLY A 304 -4.24 -7.54 3.01
N LEU A 305 -4.09 -8.47 3.96
CA LEU A 305 -5.11 -9.48 4.27
C LEU A 305 -6.48 -8.82 4.50
N SER A 306 -7.51 -9.39 3.89
CA SER A 306 -8.85 -8.78 3.74
C SER A 306 -9.98 -9.73 4.15
N GLY A 307 -9.72 -10.59 5.13
CA GLY A 307 -10.74 -11.44 5.76
C GLY A 307 -10.44 -12.93 5.72
N GLY A 308 -9.46 -13.35 4.91
CA GLY A 308 -9.01 -14.74 4.86
C GLY A 308 -8.26 -15.20 6.10
N ARG A 309 -7.91 -16.48 6.13
CA ARG A 309 -7.08 -17.08 7.19
C ARG A 309 -5.79 -17.63 6.63
N ILE A 310 -4.66 -17.32 7.27
CA ILE A 310 -3.35 -17.87 6.95
C ILE A 310 -2.78 -18.57 8.19
N ILE A 311 -2.33 -19.80 7.99
CA ILE A 311 -1.76 -20.65 9.04
C ILE A 311 -0.39 -21.12 8.56
N LEU A 312 0.64 -20.89 9.36
CA LEU A 312 2.02 -21.30 9.08
C LEU A 312 2.57 -22.07 10.29
N HIS A 313 3.08 -23.27 10.05
CA HIS A 313 3.78 -24.05 11.05
C HIS A 313 4.94 -24.84 10.40
N PRO A 314 5.95 -25.25 11.19
CA PRO A 314 7.07 -26.01 10.64
C PRO A 314 6.62 -27.33 10.02
N ASP A 315 7.46 -27.88 9.15
CA ASP A 315 7.35 -29.28 8.70
C ASP A 315 7.32 -30.21 9.91
N LYS A 316 6.42 -31.20 9.92
CA LYS A 316 6.26 -32.13 11.05
C LYS A 316 7.53 -32.95 11.36
N ARG A 317 8.46 -33.04 10.40
CA ARG A 317 9.75 -33.72 10.55
C ARG A 317 10.82 -32.82 11.19
N ALA A 318 10.55 -31.52 11.35
CA ALA A 318 11.45 -30.59 12.00
C ALA A 318 11.72 -31.03 13.45
N LYS A 319 13.00 -31.00 13.84
CA LYS A 319 13.45 -31.37 15.19
C LYS A 319 13.83 -30.17 16.06
N PHE A 320 13.83 -28.97 15.48
CA PHE A 320 14.14 -27.73 16.19
C PHE A 320 12.90 -27.20 16.93
N VAL A 321 13.13 -26.34 17.90
CA VAL A 321 12.08 -25.68 18.67
C VAL A 321 11.54 -24.48 17.87
N ALA A 322 10.25 -24.52 17.49
CA ALA A 322 9.65 -23.52 16.61
C ALA A 322 9.80 -22.08 17.12
N HIS A 323 9.46 -21.83 18.40
CA HIS A 323 9.54 -20.50 19.03
C HIS A 323 10.97 -19.97 19.25
N GLU A 324 12.00 -20.72 18.88
CA GLU A 324 13.40 -20.29 18.91
C GLU A 324 13.98 -20.07 17.49
N ASN A 325 13.21 -20.35 16.44
CA ASN A 325 13.69 -20.39 15.07
C ASN A 325 12.82 -19.54 14.14
N VAL A 326 13.47 -18.88 13.18
CA VAL A 326 12.79 -18.05 12.19
C VAL A 326 12.06 -18.95 11.20
N ILE A 327 10.74 -18.75 11.06
CA ILE A 327 9.88 -19.46 10.12
C ILE A 327 9.37 -18.56 8.99
N ALA A 328 9.36 -17.24 9.20
CA ALA A 328 8.98 -16.29 8.15
C ALA A 328 9.75 -14.97 8.20
N GLY A 329 9.78 -14.28 7.05
CA GLY A 329 10.49 -13.03 6.86
C GLY A 329 9.81 -11.81 7.51
N ASN A 330 10.02 -10.66 6.90
CA ASN A 330 9.64 -9.34 7.40
C ASN A 330 8.26 -8.90 6.91
N VAL A 331 7.74 -7.83 7.52
CA VAL A 331 6.58 -7.05 7.02
C VAL A 331 5.32 -7.91 6.80
N ILE A 332 5.14 -8.93 7.65
CA ILE A 332 3.99 -9.83 7.64
C ILE A 332 2.74 -9.06 8.08
N GLY A 333 1.60 -9.31 7.43
CA GLY A 333 0.34 -8.65 7.77
C GLY A 333 0.30 -7.15 7.42
N TYR A 334 1.19 -6.69 6.54
CA TYR A 334 1.30 -5.27 6.18
C TYR A 334 -0.03 -4.70 5.70
N GLY A 335 -0.58 -3.72 6.41
CA GLY A 335 -1.79 -3.03 5.98
C GLY A 335 -3.05 -3.90 5.97
N ALA A 336 -3.03 -5.05 6.68
CA ALA A 336 -4.18 -5.93 6.76
C ALA A 336 -5.39 -5.22 7.37
N THR A 337 -6.59 -5.45 6.82
CA THR A 337 -7.83 -4.79 7.24
C THR A 337 -8.76 -5.71 8.01
N SER A 338 -8.67 -7.02 7.78
CA SER A 338 -9.41 -8.05 8.50
C SER A 338 -8.78 -9.43 8.23
N GLY A 339 -9.29 -10.47 8.89
CA GLY A 339 -8.80 -11.84 8.73
C GLY A 339 -7.85 -12.27 9.86
N GLU A 340 -7.28 -13.45 9.70
CA GLU A 340 -6.55 -14.15 10.76
C GLU A 340 -5.20 -14.69 10.28
N ILE A 341 -4.14 -14.48 11.08
CA ILE A 341 -2.79 -14.99 10.81
C ILE A 341 -2.31 -15.79 12.03
N PHE A 342 -1.96 -17.06 11.85
CA PHE A 342 -1.43 -17.91 12.91
C PHE A 342 -0.07 -18.47 12.48
N VAL A 343 1.01 -18.09 13.16
CA VAL A 343 2.39 -18.46 12.80
C VAL A 343 3.08 -19.13 13.99
N SER A 344 3.39 -20.42 13.87
CA SER A 344 4.16 -21.15 14.89
C SER A 344 5.65 -21.03 14.59
N GLY A 345 6.25 -19.97 15.14
CA GLY A 345 7.69 -19.71 15.06
C GLY A 345 8.02 -18.22 15.17
N VAL A 346 9.31 -17.89 15.05
CA VAL A 346 9.81 -16.51 15.07
C VAL A 346 9.72 -15.91 13.67
N VAL A 347 9.41 -14.62 13.59
CA VAL A 347 9.36 -13.88 12.32
C VAL A 347 10.32 -12.69 12.31
N GLY A 348 10.55 -12.11 11.14
CA GLY A 348 11.41 -10.95 10.97
C GLY A 348 10.84 -9.64 11.55
N GLU A 349 11.34 -8.54 11.02
CA GLU A 349 10.99 -7.18 11.45
C GLU A 349 9.62 -6.74 10.92
N ARG A 350 9.06 -5.69 11.55
CA ARG A 350 7.84 -5.01 11.10
C ARG A 350 6.61 -5.91 10.98
N PHE A 351 6.51 -6.92 11.85
CA PHE A 351 5.32 -7.75 11.96
C PHE A 351 4.07 -6.89 12.26
N CYS A 352 3.00 -7.07 11.49
CA CYS A 352 1.76 -6.30 11.56
C CYS A 352 1.94 -4.78 11.42
N VAL A 353 2.95 -4.32 10.66
CA VAL A 353 3.08 -2.90 10.33
C VAL A 353 1.82 -2.40 9.61
N ARG A 354 1.26 -1.29 10.07
CA ARG A 354 -0.02 -0.72 9.58
C ARG A 354 -1.22 -1.67 9.62
N ASN A 355 -1.21 -2.71 10.47
CA ASN A 355 -2.40 -3.53 10.68
C ASN A 355 -3.57 -2.64 11.13
N SER A 356 -4.70 -2.76 10.44
CA SER A 356 -5.90 -1.94 10.60
C SER A 356 -7.12 -2.77 11.03
N GLY A 357 -6.99 -4.09 11.20
CA GLY A 357 -8.11 -4.90 11.66
C GLY A 357 -7.93 -6.43 11.67
N ALA A 358 -6.80 -6.97 11.25
CA ALA A 358 -6.54 -8.40 11.32
C ALA A 358 -6.19 -8.86 12.75
N THR A 359 -6.51 -10.12 13.05
CA THR A 359 -6.04 -10.82 14.25
C THR A 359 -4.81 -11.66 13.91
N ALA A 360 -3.73 -11.54 14.67
CA ALA A 360 -2.51 -12.30 14.41
C ALA A 360 -1.92 -12.91 15.69
N VAL A 361 -1.43 -14.15 15.61
CA VAL A 361 -0.72 -14.85 16.68
C VAL A 361 0.61 -15.35 16.15
N VAL A 362 1.71 -15.02 16.83
CA VAL A 362 3.09 -15.40 16.47
C VAL A 362 3.89 -15.79 17.72
N GLU A 363 4.97 -16.55 17.57
CA GLU A 363 5.77 -17.05 18.70
C GLU A 363 7.07 -16.26 18.95
N GLY A 364 7.29 -15.16 18.22
CA GLY A 364 8.41 -14.24 18.41
C GLY A 364 8.58 -13.35 17.17
N LEU A 365 9.17 -12.17 17.33
CA LEU A 365 9.37 -11.23 16.21
C LEU A 365 10.60 -10.34 16.39
N GLY A 366 11.11 -9.81 15.27
CA GLY A 366 12.22 -8.84 15.22
C GLY A 366 11.83 -7.42 15.64
N ASP A 367 12.61 -6.43 15.21
CA ASP A 367 12.36 -5.02 15.55
C ASP A 367 11.07 -4.48 14.90
N HIS A 368 10.50 -3.42 15.48
CA HIS A 368 9.37 -2.66 14.91
C HIS A 368 8.04 -3.42 14.80
N GLY A 369 7.79 -4.40 15.68
CA GLY A 369 6.49 -5.06 15.76
C GLY A 369 5.34 -4.07 16.01
N CYS A 370 4.21 -4.24 15.33
CA CYS A 370 3.01 -3.39 15.40
C CYS A 370 3.24 -1.91 15.06
N GLU A 371 4.30 -1.58 14.32
CA GLU A 371 4.59 -0.21 13.88
C GLU A 371 3.40 0.36 13.06
N TYR A 372 2.94 1.57 13.39
CA TYR A 372 1.80 2.23 12.74
C TYR A 372 0.48 1.45 12.73
N MET A 373 0.29 0.48 13.64
CA MET A 373 -0.97 -0.26 13.76
C MET A 373 -2.11 0.68 14.20
N THR A 374 -3.26 0.58 13.53
CA THR A 374 -4.46 1.42 13.72
C THR A 374 -5.70 0.62 14.12
N GLY A 375 -5.63 -0.71 14.06
CA GLY A 375 -6.72 -1.62 14.43
C GLY A 375 -6.29 -3.07 14.42
N GLY A 376 -7.18 -3.96 14.88
CA GLY A 376 -6.91 -5.39 14.98
C GLY A 376 -6.36 -5.82 16.33
N ARG A 377 -5.99 -7.10 16.45
CA ARG A 377 -5.45 -7.69 17.68
C ARG A 377 -4.23 -8.56 17.39
N VAL A 378 -3.13 -8.34 18.10
CA VAL A 378 -1.89 -9.09 17.92
C VAL A 378 -1.51 -9.81 19.20
N VAL A 379 -1.11 -11.08 19.11
CA VAL A 379 -0.59 -11.86 20.24
C VAL A 379 0.80 -12.36 19.89
N VAL A 380 1.77 -12.09 20.74
CA VAL A 380 3.16 -12.55 20.62
C VAL A 380 3.45 -13.48 21.79
N LEU A 381 3.63 -14.77 21.52
CA LEU A 381 3.92 -15.81 22.51
C LEU A 381 5.43 -15.98 22.77
N GLY A 382 6.18 -14.89 22.62
CA GLY A 382 7.62 -14.88 22.42
C GLY A 382 8.30 -13.58 22.80
N THR A 383 9.61 -13.53 22.57
CA THR A 383 10.36 -12.27 22.63
C THR A 383 10.01 -11.37 21.44
N THR A 384 10.15 -10.06 21.66
CA THR A 384 10.07 -9.04 20.61
C THR A 384 11.42 -8.36 20.44
N GLY A 385 11.67 -7.78 19.26
CA GLY A 385 12.71 -6.78 19.06
C GLY A 385 12.33 -5.40 19.64
N ARG A 386 13.18 -4.42 19.34
CA ARG A 386 13.12 -3.03 19.82
C ARG A 386 12.04 -2.22 19.08
N ASN A 387 11.74 -1.06 19.64
CA ASN A 387 10.84 -0.06 19.05
C ASN A 387 9.44 -0.63 18.72
N PHE A 388 8.97 -1.56 19.56
CA PHE A 388 7.65 -2.16 19.44
C PHE A 388 6.56 -1.10 19.60
N ALA A 389 5.51 -1.16 18.78
CA ALA A 389 4.36 -0.25 18.77
C ALA A 389 4.67 1.23 18.44
N ALA A 390 5.81 1.51 17.80
CA ALA A 390 6.12 2.86 17.32
C ALA A 390 5.01 3.37 16.36
N GLY A 391 4.46 4.55 16.64
CA GLY A 391 3.37 5.12 15.84
C GLY A 391 2.04 4.34 15.89
N MET A 392 1.90 3.35 16.79
CA MET A 392 0.66 2.59 16.95
C MET A 392 -0.42 3.48 17.56
N SER A 393 -1.46 3.78 16.78
CA SER A 393 -2.54 4.69 17.16
C SER A 393 -3.88 3.99 17.41
N GLY A 394 -3.99 2.68 17.16
CA GLY A 394 -5.20 1.90 17.43
C GLY A 394 -4.97 0.39 17.41
N GLY A 395 -5.96 -0.36 17.90
CA GLY A 395 -5.86 -1.81 18.10
C GLY A 395 -5.24 -2.19 19.46
N ILE A 396 -5.05 -3.50 19.68
CA ILE A 396 -4.52 -4.04 20.95
C ILE A 396 -3.45 -5.09 20.63
N ALA A 397 -2.30 -5.02 21.30
CA ALA A 397 -1.29 -6.08 21.23
C ALA A 397 -1.07 -6.71 22.60
N PHE A 398 -0.80 -8.01 22.63
CA PHE A 398 -0.50 -8.78 23.82
C PHE A 398 0.83 -9.47 23.63
N VAL A 399 1.73 -9.35 24.61
CA VAL A 399 3.06 -9.95 24.55
C VAL A 399 3.28 -10.81 25.77
N TYR A 400 3.67 -12.06 25.57
CA TYR A 400 4.09 -12.96 26.62
C TYR A 400 5.56 -12.65 26.99
N ASP A 401 5.73 -11.87 28.04
CA ASP A 401 7.00 -11.32 28.51
C ASP A 401 7.82 -12.39 29.25
N ILE A 402 8.58 -13.17 28.48
CA ILE A 402 9.32 -14.34 28.98
C ILE A 402 10.43 -13.92 29.93
N ASP A 403 11.18 -12.89 29.51
CA ASP A 403 12.41 -12.38 30.12
C ASP A 403 12.18 -11.20 31.07
N ASP A 404 10.93 -10.73 31.21
CA ASP A 404 10.56 -9.55 32.01
C ASP A 404 11.27 -8.25 31.53
N GLU A 405 11.69 -8.23 30.26
CA GLU A 405 12.39 -7.11 29.63
C GLU A 405 11.53 -6.36 28.61
N PHE A 406 10.32 -6.84 28.30
CA PHE A 406 9.49 -6.28 27.22
C PHE A 406 9.29 -4.77 27.33
N GLN A 407 9.11 -4.25 28.55
CA GLN A 407 8.92 -2.82 28.82
C GLN A 407 10.02 -1.94 28.20
N SER A 408 11.27 -2.41 28.19
CA SER A 408 12.41 -1.67 27.63
C SER A 408 12.43 -1.60 26.10
N ARG A 409 11.64 -2.47 25.45
CA ARG A 409 11.59 -2.63 23.99
C ARG A 409 10.41 -1.87 23.36
N VAL A 410 9.48 -1.36 24.18
CA VAL A 410 8.31 -0.62 23.72
C VAL A 410 8.64 0.85 23.46
N ASN A 411 8.16 1.37 22.32
CA ASN A 411 8.12 2.80 22.09
C ASN A 411 6.86 3.39 22.74
N THR A 412 7.04 4.18 23.79
CA THR A 412 5.96 4.72 24.63
C THR A 412 5.43 6.09 24.16
N GLU A 413 5.76 6.52 22.94
CA GLU A 413 5.31 7.81 22.41
C GLU A 413 3.79 7.90 22.34
N LEU A 414 3.09 6.82 21.95
CA LEU A 414 1.62 6.82 21.80
C LEU A 414 0.91 5.76 22.66
N VAL A 415 1.64 4.75 23.14
CA VAL A 415 1.07 3.58 23.81
C VAL A 415 1.53 3.46 25.25
N ASP A 416 0.69 2.83 26.07
CA ASP A 416 1.03 2.40 27.42
C ASP A 416 1.03 0.87 27.50
N VAL A 417 1.86 0.33 28.38
CA VAL A 417 1.81 -1.08 28.77
C VAL A 417 0.96 -1.20 30.03
N VAL A 418 -0.18 -1.88 29.92
CA VAL A 418 -1.20 -1.95 30.97
C VAL A 418 -1.48 -3.39 31.39
N GLY A 419 -2.14 -3.55 32.54
CA GLY A 419 -2.63 -4.84 33.03
C GLY A 419 -3.79 -5.38 32.18
N LEU A 420 -4.00 -6.69 32.30
CA LEU A 420 -5.12 -7.39 31.64
C LEU A 420 -6.39 -7.28 32.46
N ASP A 421 -7.52 -7.14 31.79
CA ASP A 421 -8.85 -7.33 32.37
C ASP A 421 -9.39 -8.77 32.13
N GLU A 422 -10.53 -9.11 32.74
CA GLU A 422 -11.13 -10.44 32.60
C GLU A 422 -11.56 -10.77 31.16
N SER A 423 -11.93 -9.75 30.39
CA SER A 423 -12.33 -9.92 28.99
C SER A 423 -11.11 -10.22 28.11
N ASP A 424 -9.97 -9.59 28.38
CA ASP A 424 -8.69 -9.88 27.75
C ASP A 424 -8.28 -11.32 28.03
N LEU A 425 -8.35 -11.76 29.30
CA LEU A 425 -7.98 -13.12 29.69
C LEU A 425 -8.82 -14.18 28.99
N THR A 426 -10.14 -13.98 28.95
CA THR A 426 -11.06 -14.90 28.26
C THR A 426 -10.75 -14.99 26.77
N TRP A 427 -10.53 -13.85 26.12
CA TRP A 427 -10.21 -13.81 24.70
C TRP A 427 -8.83 -14.39 24.39
N LEU A 428 -7.83 -14.12 25.23
CA LEU A 428 -6.48 -14.65 25.08
C LEU A 428 -6.47 -16.18 25.17
N GLU A 429 -7.16 -16.77 26.15
CA GLU A 429 -7.23 -18.23 26.26
C GLU A 429 -7.85 -18.85 25.00
N GLN A 430 -8.91 -18.25 24.47
CA GLN A 430 -9.57 -18.72 23.25
C GLN A 430 -8.67 -18.61 22.02
N ILE A 431 -8.00 -17.46 21.80
CA ILE A 431 -7.19 -17.26 20.60
C ILE A 431 -5.89 -18.06 20.64
N ILE A 432 -5.31 -18.27 21.83
CA ILE A 432 -4.11 -19.11 22.02
C ILE A 432 -4.48 -20.59 21.83
N ARG A 433 -5.62 -21.03 22.35
CA ARG A 433 -6.17 -22.38 22.09
C ARG A 433 -6.37 -22.61 20.60
N ARG A 434 -6.98 -21.64 19.92
CA ARG A 434 -7.16 -21.71 18.47
C ARG A 434 -5.85 -21.73 17.71
N HIS A 435 -4.86 -20.94 18.14
CA HIS A 435 -3.52 -21.01 17.57
C HIS A 435 -2.95 -22.42 17.74
N HIS A 436 -3.00 -23.00 18.94
CA HIS A 436 -2.55 -24.38 19.19
C HIS A 436 -3.26 -25.41 18.31
N GLU A 437 -4.60 -25.36 18.20
CA GLU A 437 -5.39 -26.27 17.36
C GLU A 437 -5.03 -26.15 15.87
N LEU A 438 -4.74 -24.93 15.40
CA LEU A 438 -4.42 -24.69 14.00
C LEU A 438 -2.95 -24.98 13.68
N THR A 439 -2.00 -24.77 14.59
CA THR A 439 -0.56 -24.88 14.29
C THR A 439 0.13 -26.07 14.95
N ASN A 440 -0.53 -26.76 15.89
CA ASN A 440 0.09 -27.71 16.82
C ASN A 440 1.27 -27.10 17.59
N SER A 441 1.22 -25.78 17.85
CA SER A 441 2.26 -25.05 18.57
C SER A 441 2.49 -25.63 19.97
N VAL A 442 3.71 -26.14 20.19
CA VAL A 442 4.17 -26.57 21.53
C VAL A 442 4.13 -25.40 22.50
N ARG A 443 4.55 -24.21 22.04
CA ARG A 443 4.60 -22.99 22.84
C ARG A 443 3.22 -22.58 23.37
N ALA A 444 2.21 -22.57 22.50
CA ALA A 444 0.85 -22.28 22.90
C ALA A 444 0.28 -23.36 23.82
N GLY A 445 0.62 -24.63 23.58
CA GLY A 445 0.31 -25.74 24.48
C GLY A 445 0.83 -25.50 25.90
N ASP A 446 2.12 -25.16 26.03
CA ASP A 446 2.76 -24.88 27.32
C ASP A 446 2.13 -23.70 28.06
N VAL A 447 1.79 -22.63 27.33
CA VAL A 447 1.09 -21.45 27.87
C VAL A 447 -0.29 -21.82 28.40
N LEU A 448 -1.04 -22.65 27.67
CA LEU A 448 -2.38 -23.09 28.08
C LEU A 448 -2.33 -24.05 29.27
N THR A 449 -1.39 -24.99 29.28
CA THR A 449 -1.19 -25.92 30.41
C THR A 449 -0.82 -25.17 31.69
N ASN A 450 0.01 -24.12 31.59
CA ASN A 450 0.48 -23.33 32.73
C ASN A 450 -0.24 -21.98 32.85
N TRP A 451 -1.49 -21.89 32.42
CA TRP A 451 -2.22 -20.63 32.22
C TRP A 451 -2.21 -19.70 33.43
N GLN A 452 -2.34 -20.24 34.66
CA GLN A 452 -2.37 -19.44 35.88
C GLN A 452 -1.08 -18.65 36.11
N VAL A 453 0.06 -19.20 35.69
CA VAL A 453 1.36 -18.52 35.74
C VAL A 453 1.54 -17.67 34.49
N ALA A 454 1.28 -18.23 33.31
CA ALA A 454 1.52 -17.56 32.03
C ALA A 454 0.79 -16.21 31.93
N LYS A 455 -0.48 -16.14 32.37
CA LYS A 455 -1.28 -14.91 32.34
C LYS A 455 -0.65 -13.74 33.12
N THR A 456 0.16 -14.02 34.14
CA THR A 456 0.82 -12.98 34.96
C THR A 456 2.00 -12.30 34.24
N LYS A 457 2.54 -12.97 33.20
CA LYS A 457 3.61 -12.47 32.34
C LYS A 457 3.10 -11.90 31.02
N ILE A 458 1.79 -11.96 30.74
CA ILE A 458 1.25 -11.33 29.55
C ILE A 458 1.08 -9.83 29.82
N ARG A 459 1.59 -9.01 28.89
CA ARG A 459 1.52 -7.55 28.89
C ARG A 459 0.59 -7.08 27.78
N LYS A 460 -0.29 -6.12 28.08
CA LYS A 460 -1.18 -5.49 27.09
C LYS A 460 -0.60 -4.16 26.66
N VAL A 461 -0.41 -3.96 25.37
CA VAL A 461 -0.02 -2.68 24.77
C VAL A 461 -1.27 -2.01 24.21
N LEU A 462 -1.56 -0.81 24.69
CA LEU A 462 -2.77 -0.08 24.39
C LEU A 462 -2.46 1.38 24.03
N PRO A 463 -2.86 1.88 22.85
CA PRO A 463 -2.71 3.28 22.49
C PRO A 463 -3.61 4.18 23.35
N ARG A 464 -3.05 5.27 23.90
CA ARG A 464 -3.75 6.15 24.84
C ARG A 464 -5.03 6.76 24.26
N ASP A 465 -4.95 7.28 23.05
CA ASP A 465 -6.08 7.94 22.38
C ASP A 465 -7.16 6.94 22.01
N TYR A 466 -6.76 5.77 21.55
CA TYR A 466 -7.67 4.66 21.29
C TYR A 466 -8.41 4.22 22.57
N ALA A 467 -7.69 4.05 23.69
CA ALA A 467 -8.27 3.71 24.98
C ALA A 467 -9.33 4.73 25.43
N ARG A 468 -9.04 6.02 25.29
CA ARG A 468 -9.99 7.11 25.59
C ARG A 468 -11.25 7.00 24.74
N VAL A 469 -11.11 6.79 23.44
CA VAL A 469 -12.26 6.66 22.52
C VAL A 469 -13.11 5.45 22.84
N ILE A 470 -12.50 4.29 23.11
CA ILE A 470 -13.25 3.07 23.47
C ILE A 470 -14.03 3.27 24.77
N ALA A 471 -13.42 3.87 25.80
CA ALA A 471 -14.09 4.15 27.06
C ALA A 471 -15.30 5.09 26.89
N GLU A 472 -15.19 6.15 26.07
CA GLU A 472 -16.31 7.05 25.78
C GLU A 472 -17.42 6.37 24.97
N ILE A 473 -17.07 5.49 24.02
CA ILE A 473 -18.06 4.70 23.27
C ILE A 473 -18.82 3.76 24.21
N GLU A 474 -18.14 3.09 25.13
CA GLU A 474 -18.78 2.20 26.12
C GLU A 474 -19.69 2.97 27.05
N LYS A 475 -19.25 4.12 27.56
CA LYS A 475 -20.06 5.02 28.37
C LYS A 475 -21.32 5.47 27.63
N ALA A 476 -21.18 5.90 26.37
CA ALA A 476 -22.32 6.31 25.55
C ALA A 476 -23.29 5.16 25.26
N LYS A 477 -22.80 3.92 25.08
CA LYS A 477 -23.65 2.73 24.96
C LYS A 477 -24.45 2.48 26.24
N LEU A 478 -23.80 2.55 27.40
CA LEU A 478 -24.46 2.37 28.70
C LEU A 478 -25.50 3.46 28.98
N GLU A 479 -25.23 4.70 28.60
CA GLU A 479 -26.19 5.81 28.72
C GLU A 479 -27.39 5.63 27.77
N LYS A 480 -27.18 5.19 26.52
CA LYS A 480 -28.28 4.86 25.60
C LYS A 480 -29.15 3.71 26.11
N VAL A 481 -28.54 2.67 26.71
CA VAL A 481 -29.28 1.55 27.32
C VAL A 481 -30.10 2.00 28.54
N LYS A 482 -29.58 2.93 29.36
CA LYS A 482 -30.32 3.50 30.50
C LYS A 482 -31.51 4.36 30.08
N VAL A 483 -31.45 5.05 28.93
CA VAL A 483 -32.58 5.83 28.40
C VAL A 483 -33.69 4.91 27.85
N THR A 484 -33.35 3.73 27.32
CA THR A 484 -34.34 2.73 26.88
C THR A 484 -34.92 1.84 27.97
N ALA A 485 -34.28 1.74 29.15
CA ALA A 485 -34.76 0.90 30.25
C ALA A 485 -35.80 1.59 31.17
N ASN A 486 -36.04 2.90 30.98
CA ASN A 486 -37.00 3.70 31.74
C ASN A 486 -38.10 4.32 30.85
N GLY A 487 -38.49 3.63 29.76
CA GLY A 487 -39.58 4.04 28.87
C GLY A 487 -40.41 2.86 28.41
#